data_AF-A0A519UV72-F1
#
_entry.id   AF-A0A519UV72-F1
#
_cell.length_a   1.000
_cell.length_b   1.000
_cell.length_c   1.000
_cell.angle_alpha   90.00
_cell.angle_beta   90.00
_cell.angle_gamma   90.00
#
_symmetry.space_group_name_H-M   'P 1'
#
loop_
_entity.id
_entity.type
_entity.pdbx_description
1 polymer ?
#
loop_
_entity_poly.entity_id
_entity_poly.type
_entity_poly.pdbx_seq_one_letter_code
_entity_poly.pdbx_strand_id
1 'polypeptide(L)'
;ADMSSKGNPARMLLIFSGVGILALLVGMFTTGMTSVYAFTSVGLFCSTLWPCIFTLAVSGLGKNTSQGSSYLIMMIMGGGIISWLQGYVSEFTGIQYSYIVGILCFAYLVFYALKASSILKAQGIRFDEKISGGH
;
A
#
# COMPACT_ATOMS: atom_id res chain seq x y z
N ALA A 1 -13.31 -8.06 -1.72
CA ALA A 1 -12.02 -7.56 -2.25
C ALA A 1 -11.55 -8.38 -3.47
N ASP A 2 -11.63 -9.71 -3.39
CA ASP A 2 -11.31 -10.65 -4.48
C ASP A 2 -12.16 -10.42 -5.76
N MET A 3 -13.48 -10.21 -5.59
CA MET A 3 -14.44 -10.11 -6.70
C MET A 3 -14.43 -8.79 -7.49
N SER A 4 -13.81 -7.73 -6.98
CA SER A 4 -13.75 -6.41 -7.66
C SER A 4 -12.40 -6.11 -8.32
N SER A 5 -11.32 -6.80 -7.90
CA SER A 5 -9.96 -6.53 -8.40
C SER A 5 -9.53 -7.39 -9.59
N LYS A 6 -10.31 -8.41 -9.98
CA LYS A 6 -10.12 -9.17 -11.23
C LYS A 6 -8.67 -9.67 -11.42
N GLY A 7 -8.02 -10.11 -10.33
CA GLY A 7 -6.65 -10.65 -10.35
C GLY A 7 -5.51 -9.63 -10.54
N ASN A 8 -5.78 -8.33 -10.65
CA ASN A 8 -4.74 -7.31 -10.85
C ASN A 8 -4.18 -6.81 -9.50
N PRO A 9 -2.92 -7.13 -9.12
CA PRO A 9 -2.32 -6.71 -7.85
C PRO A 9 -2.25 -5.19 -7.69
N ALA A 10 -2.10 -4.44 -8.79
CA ALA A 10 -2.11 -2.98 -8.77
C ALA A 10 -3.47 -2.38 -8.40
N ARG A 11 -4.57 -2.97 -8.90
CA ARG A 11 -5.92 -2.52 -8.54
C ARG A 11 -6.25 -2.86 -7.09
N MET A 12 -5.77 -4.00 -6.61
CA MET A 12 -5.97 -4.40 -5.23
C MET A 12 -5.27 -3.42 -4.30
N LEU A 13 -4.03 -3.05 -4.62
CA LEU A 13 -3.25 -2.07 -3.86
C LEU A 13 -3.89 -0.69 -3.86
N LEU A 14 -4.48 -0.24 -4.99
CA LEU A 14 -5.21 1.02 -5.07
C LEU A 14 -6.48 1.03 -4.20
N ILE A 15 -7.28 -0.02 -4.28
CA ILE A 15 -8.53 -0.13 -3.52
C ILE A 15 -8.21 -0.18 -2.02
N PHE A 16 -7.23 -0.99 -1.62
CA PHE A 16 -6.81 -1.11 -0.23
C PHE A 16 -6.20 0.20 0.31
N SER A 17 -5.38 0.89 -0.49
CA SER A 17 -4.79 2.16 -0.07
C SER A 17 -5.84 3.27 0.01
N GLY A 18 -6.82 3.30 -0.91
CA GLY A 18 -7.94 4.24 -0.87
C GLY A 18 -8.86 4.01 0.33
N VAL A 19 -9.21 2.75 0.63
CA VAL A 19 -9.96 2.38 1.84
C VAL A 19 -9.15 2.71 3.10
N GLY A 20 -7.83 2.51 3.07
CA GLY A 20 -6.91 2.90 4.13
C GLY A 20 -6.94 4.40 4.42
N ILE A 21 -6.85 5.25 3.39
CA ILE A 21 -6.96 6.71 3.53
C ILE A 21 -8.32 7.11 4.11
N LEU A 22 -9.40 6.51 3.60
CA LEU A 22 -10.74 6.81 4.08
C LEU A 22 -10.91 6.43 5.57
N ALA A 23 -10.43 5.25 5.95
CA ALA A 23 -10.48 4.79 7.33
C ALA A 23 -9.54 5.58 8.26
N LEU A 24 -8.38 6.04 7.76
CA LEU A 24 -7.50 6.96 8.48
C LEU A 24 -8.18 8.32 8.71
N LEU A 25 -8.85 8.87 7.67
CA LEU A 25 -9.62 10.10 7.79
C LEU A 25 -10.77 9.96 8.78
N VAL A 26 -11.55 8.88 8.69
CA VAL A 26 -12.64 8.58 9.65
C VAL A 26 -12.08 8.41 11.06
N GLY A 27 -10.92 7.77 11.22
CA GLY A 27 -10.21 7.68 12.49
C GLY A 27 -9.72 9.03 13.02
N MET A 28 -9.29 9.96 12.16
CA MET A 28 -8.95 11.32 12.59
C MET A 28 -10.16 12.11 13.10
N PHE A 29 -11.33 11.95 12.45
CA PHE A 29 -12.58 12.61 12.86
C PHE A 29 -13.29 11.93 14.04
N THR A 30 -12.91 10.70 14.40
CA THR A 30 -13.55 9.91 15.46
C THR A 30 -12.60 9.72 16.64
N THR A 31 -13.04 10.02 17.86
CA THR A 31 -12.24 9.83 19.08
C THR A 31 -12.68 8.58 19.86
N GLY A 32 -11.73 7.89 20.51
CA GLY A 32 -12.00 6.74 21.38
C GLY A 32 -11.84 5.35 20.71
N MET A 33 -12.54 4.35 21.24
CA MET A 33 -12.41 2.93 20.82
C MET A 33 -12.75 2.70 19.33
N THR A 34 -13.67 3.48 18.76
CA THR A 34 -14.05 3.42 17.34
C THR A 34 -12.88 3.72 16.41
N SER A 35 -11.98 4.62 16.80
CA SER A 35 -10.78 4.91 16.02
C SER A 35 -9.80 3.73 16.05
N VAL A 36 -9.70 3.05 17.20
CA VAL A 36 -8.85 1.86 17.34
C VAL A 36 -9.34 0.74 16.43
N TYR A 37 -10.66 0.46 16.43
CA TYR A 37 -11.24 -0.53 15.52
C TYR A 37 -11.02 -0.18 14.04
N ALA A 38 -11.14 1.10 13.67
CA ALA A 38 -10.87 1.56 12.31
C ALA A 38 -9.40 1.30 11.93
N PHE A 39 -8.43 1.68 12.77
CA PHE A 39 -7.01 1.45 12.50
C PHE A 39 -6.62 -0.02 12.51
N THR A 40 -7.18 -0.84 13.40
CA THR A 40 -6.94 -2.29 13.40
C THR A 40 -7.43 -2.93 12.10
N SER A 41 -8.60 -2.50 11.59
CA SER A 41 -9.11 -2.97 10.30
C SER A 41 -8.18 -2.58 9.14
N VAL A 42 -7.64 -1.36 9.15
CA VAL A 42 -6.64 -0.88 8.16
C VAL A 42 -5.34 -1.67 8.26
N GLY A 43 -4.86 -1.95 9.47
CA GLY A 43 -3.66 -2.74 9.72
C GLY A 43 -3.78 -4.16 9.13
N LEU A 44 -4.95 -4.79 9.27
CA LEU A 44 -5.24 -6.09 8.65
C LEU A 44 -5.13 -6.02 7.13
N PHE A 45 -5.69 -4.97 6.51
CA PHE A 45 -5.58 -4.75 5.07
C PHE A 45 -4.13 -4.46 4.62
N CYS A 46 -3.32 -3.85 5.48
CA CYS A 46 -1.92 -3.54 5.17
C CYS A 46 -1.02 -4.78 5.05
N SER A 47 -1.40 -5.91 5.66
CA SER A 47 -0.68 -7.19 5.53
C SER A 47 -0.61 -7.70 4.08
N THR A 48 -1.64 -7.42 3.27
CA THR A 48 -1.67 -7.81 1.85
C THR A 48 -0.96 -6.81 0.93
N LEU A 49 -0.67 -5.60 1.41
CA LEU A 49 0.00 -4.57 0.61
C LEU A 49 1.45 -4.96 0.29
N TRP A 50 2.21 -5.43 1.29
CA TRP A 50 3.61 -5.82 1.10
C TRP A 50 3.82 -6.87 0.00
N PRO A 51 3.11 -8.03 -0.01
CA PRO A 51 3.25 -8.99 -1.10
C PRO A 51 2.80 -8.42 -2.44
N CYS A 52 1.78 -7.56 -2.50
CA CYS A 52 1.39 -6.90 -3.75
C CYS A 52 2.47 -5.93 -4.28
N ILE A 53 3.08 -5.11 -3.42
CA ILE A 53 4.21 -4.21 -3.78
C ILE A 53 5.36 -5.03 -4.30
N PHE A 54 5.71 -6.09 -3.57
CA PHE A 54 6.81 -6.97 -3.91
C PHE A 54 6.57 -7.64 -5.26
N THR A 55 5.40 -8.25 -5.46
CA THR A 55 5.00 -8.84 -6.74
C THR A 55 5.06 -7.82 -7.88
N LEU A 56 4.53 -6.60 -7.70
CA LEU A 56 4.56 -5.56 -8.72
C LEU A 56 5.98 -5.11 -9.07
N ALA A 57 6.87 -5.02 -8.08
CA ALA A 57 8.25 -4.57 -8.26
C ALA A 57 9.14 -5.62 -8.93
N VAL A 58 8.92 -6.91 -8.63
CA VAL A 58 9.67 -8.00 -9.28
C VAL A 58 9.12 -8.33 -10.66
N SER A 59 7.84 -8.06 -10.90
CA SER A 59 7.21 -8.27 -12.20
C SER A 59 7.78 -7.29 -13.23
N GLY A 60 8.30 -7.81 -14.35
CA GLY A 60 8.94 -7.01 -15.42
C GLY A 60 10.46 -6.89 -15.31
N LEU A 61 11.06 -7.25 -14.16
CA LEU A 61 12.51 -7.12 -13.95
C LEU A 61 13.33 -8.28 -14.54
N GLY A 62 12.69 -9.44 -14.82
CA GLY A 62 13.30 -10.58 -15.51
C GLY A 62 14.58 -11.05 -14.82
N LYS A 63 15.72 -10.92 -15.52
CA LYS A 63 17.07 -11.30 -15.03
C LYS A 63 17.49 -10.55 -13.76
N ASN A 64 16.96 -9.34 -13.57
CA ASN A 64 17.34 -8.45 -12.47
C ASN A 64 16.42 -8.59 -11.25
N THR A 65 15.47 -9.54 -11.26
CA THR A 65 14.52 -9.78 -10.17
C THR A 65 15.19 -9.97 -8.81
N SER A 66 16.33 -10.69 -8.77
CA SER A 66 17.11 -10.89 -7.54
C SER A 66 17.62 -9.56 -6.97
N GLN A 67 18.18 -8.69 -7.82
CA GLN A 67 18.68 -7.37 -7.40
C GLN A 67 17.53 -6.45 -6.99
N GLY A 68 16.43 -6.43 -7.74
CA GLY A 68 15.23 -5.66 -7.38
C GLY A 68 14.65 -6.05 -6.02
N SER A 69 14.63 -7.37 -5.72
CA SER A 69 14.17 -7.87 -4.43
C SER A 69 15.06 -7.40 -3.27
N SER A 70 16.39 -7.43 -3.47
CA SER A 70 17.35 -6.91 -2.49
C SER A 70 17.17 -5.42 -2.21
N TYR A 71 16.92 -4.61 -3.25
CA TYR A 71 16.63 -3.19 -3.08
C TYR A 71 15.33 -2.93 -2.31
N LEU A 72 14.27 -3.71 -2.57
CA LEU A 72 13.01 -3.60 -1.81
C LEU A 72 13.21 -3.90 -0.32
N ILE A 73 13.99 -4.95 0.00
CA ILE A 73 14.30 -5.30 1.39
C ILE A 73 15.11 -4.18 2.05
N MET A 74 16.08 -3.59 1.34
CA MET A 74 16.85 -2.44 1.84
C MET A 74 15.95 -1.22 2.10
N MET A 75 14.90 -1.05 1.28
CA MET A 75 13.93 0.03 1.43
C MET A 75 13.05 -0.10 2.68
N ILE A 76 12.88 -1.31 3.24
CA ILE A 76 12.19 -1.53 4.54
C ILE A 76 12.89 -0.73 5.65
N MET A 77 14.21 -0.65 5.62
CA MET A 77 14.99 0.09 6.61
C MET A 77 14.66 1.59 6.60
N GLY A 78 14.31 2.13 5.42
CA GLY A 78 13.81 3.50 5.27
C GLY A 78 12.43 3.72 5.90
N GLY A 79 11.59 2.68 5.99
CA GLY A 79 10.31 2.73 6.70
C GLY A 79 10.48 3.03 8.19
N GLY A 80 11.58 2.59 8.80
CA GLY A 80 11.92 2.92 10.19
C GLY A 80 12.14 4.41 10.42
N ILE A 81 12.71 5.12 9.44
CA ILE A 81 12.93 6.58 9.49
C ILE A 81 11.58 7.30 9.47
N ILE A 82 10.65 6.86 8.62
CA ILE A 82 9.30 7.43 8.55
C ILE A 82 8.54 7.22 9.87
N SER A 83 8.63 6.02 10.45
CA SER A 83 8.01 5.71 11.75
C SER A 83 8.60 6.53 12.90
N TRP A 84 9.92 6.78 12.87
CA TRP A 84 10.58 7.64 13.84
C TRP A 84 10.10 9.09 13.72
N LEU A 85 10.00 9.60 12.49
CA LEU A 85 9.47 10.94 12.20
C LEU A 85 8.00 11.07 12.65
N GLN A 86 7.18 10.04 12.42
CA GLN A 86 5.80 9.98 12.89
C GLN A 86 5.70 10.01 14.43
N GLY A 87 6.59 9.29 15.12
CA GLY A 87 6.68 9.29 16.58
C GLY A 87 7.06 10.67 17.12
N TYR A 88 8.05 11.30 16.50
CA TYR A 88 8.48 12.65 16.84
C TYR A 88 7.36 13.69 16.66
N VAL A 89 6.62 13.64 15.55
CA VAL A 89 5.47 14.53 15.31
C VAL A 89 4.34 14.30 16.32
N SER A 90 4.22 13.08 16.86
CA SER A 90 3.17 12.70 17.82
C SER A 90 3.38 13.35 19.19
N GLU A 91 4.62 13.61 19.59
CA GLU A 91 4.93 14.27 20.85
C GLU A 91 4.55 15.76 20.84
N PHE A 92 4.62 16.42 19.68
CA PHE A 92 4.37 17.87 19.60
C PHE A 92 2.92 18.25 19.29
N THR A 93 2.17 17.42 18.54
CA THR A 93 0.92 17.85 17.89
C THR A 93 -0.31 17.05 18.33
N GLY A 94 -0.14 16.07 19.22
CA GLY A 94 -1.19 15.14 19.63
C GLY A 94 -1.45 14.03 18.61
N ILE A 95 -1.95 12.89 19.09
CA ILE A 95 -2.10 11.64 18.32
C ILE A 95 -2.91 11.83 17.03
N GLN A 96 -3.88 12.75 17.02
CA GLN A 96 -4.70 13.06 15.84
C GLN A 96 -3.90 13.62 14.66
N TYR A 97 -2.96 14.55 14.89
CA TYR A 97 -2.17 15.14 13.81
C TYR A 97 -1.05 14.21 13.32
N SER A 98 -0.59 13.27 14.14
CA SER A 98 0.37 12.26 13.67
C SER A 98 -0.17 11.33 12.58
N TYR A 99 -1.50 11.19 12.46
CA TYR A 99 -2.12 10.45 11.36
C TYR A 99 -1.96 11.10 9.99
N ILE A 100 -1.51 12.37 9.92
CA ILE A 100 -1.19 13.03 8.65
C ILE A 100 -0.02 12.33 7.94
N VAL A 101 0.92 11.75 8.70
CA VAL A 101 2.03 10.95 8.16
C VAL A 101 1.50 9.65 7.56
N GLY A 102 0.51 9.03 8.22
CA GLY A 102 -0.19 7.86 7.69
C GLY A 102 -0.90 8.17 6.37
N ILE A 103 -1.63 9.29 6.30
CA ILE A 103 -2.31 9.73 5.06
C ILE A 103 -1.29 9.95 3.94
N LEU A 104 -0.17 10.62 4.21
CA LEU A 104 0.90 10.83 3.24
C LEU A 104 1.51 9.50 2.76
N CYS A 105 1.71 8.54 3.66
CA CYS A 105 2.23 7.22 3.33
C CYS A 105 1.27 6.45 2.40
N PHE A 106 -0.03 6.43 2.73
CA PHE A 106 -1.02 5.81 1.85
C PHE A 106 -1.21 6.55 0.52
N ALA A 107 -1.11 7.89 0.50
CA ALA A 107 -1.12 8.65 -0.74
C ALA A 107 0.08 8.29 -1.64
N TYR A 108 1.26 8.09 -1.05
CA TYR A 108 2.43 7.60 -1.77
C TYR A 108 2.22 6.17 -2.32
N LEU A 109 1.59 5.29 -1.55
CA LEU A 109 1.23 3.94 -2.01
C LEU A 109 0.24 3.96 -3.18
N VAL A 110 -0.75 4.86 -3.17
CA VAL A 110 -1.66 5.08 -4.31
C VAL A 110 -0.87 5.53 -5.54
N PHE A 111 0.01 6.52 -5.39
CA PHE A 111 0.86 6.99 -6.48
C PHE A 111 1.76 5.86 -7.04
N TYR A 112 2.39 5.08 -6.15
CA TYR A 112 3.20 3.93 -6.50
C TYR A 112 2.39 2.89 -7.29
N ALA A 113 1.18 2.55 -6.84
CA ALA A 113 0.32 1.58 -7.53
C ALA A 113 -0.03 2.03 -8.95
N LEU A 114 -0.36 3.31 -9.15
CA LEU A 114 -0.65 3.89 -10.46
C LEU A 114 0.58 3.82 -11.37
N LYS A 115 1.75 4.25 -10.86
CA LYS A 115 3.00 4.25 -11.62
C LYS A 115 3.46 2.83 -11.96
N ALA A 116 3.47 1.92 -10.99
CA ALA A 116 3.82 0.51 -11.21
C ALA A 116 2.87 -0.15 -12.22
N SER A 117 1.56 0.10 -12.13
CA SER A 117 0.58 -0.39 -13.12
C SER A 117 0.85 0.14 -14.52
N SER A 118 1.14 1.44 -14.65
CA SER A 118 1.45 2.06 -15.94
C SER A 118 2.73 1.53 -16.56
N ILE A 119 3.77 1.27 -15.75
CA ILE A 119 5.05 0.72 -16.21
C ILE A 119 4.88 -0.74 -16.67
N LEU A 120 4.20 -1.58 -15.87
CA LEU A 120 3.89 -2.96 -16.26
C LEU A 120 3.09 -3.03 -17.56
N LYS A 121 2.11 -2.13 -17.73
CA LYS A 121 1.32 -2.03 -18.96
C LYS A 121 2.19 -1.64 -20.16
N ALA A 122 3.15 -0.73 -19.97
CA ALA A 122 4.10 -0.35 -21.01
C ALA A 122 5.07 -1.49 -21.38
N GLN A 123 5.35 -2.40 -20.45
CA GLN A 123 6.14 -3.62 -20.71
C GLN A 123 5.33 -4.79 -21.30
N GLY A 124 4.05 -4.58 -21.61
CA GLY A 124 3.18 -5.62 -22.19
C GLY A 124 2.73 -6.70 -21.21
N ILE A 125 3.07 -6.59 -19.92
CA ILE A 125 2.65 -7.54 -18.88
C ILE A 125 1.22 -7.18 -18.45
N ARG A 126 0.23 -7.75 -19.16
CA ARG A 126 -1.17 -7.71 -18.75
C ARG A 126 -1.41 -8.78 -17.69
N PHE A 127 -1.52 -8.34 -16.43
CA PHE A 127 -2.13 -9.12 -15.35
C PHE A 127 -3.65 -9.38 -15.57
N ASP A 128 -4.18 -8.93 -16.71
CA ASP A 128 -5.60 -9.00 -17.10
C ASP A 128 -5.97 -10.29 -17.87
N GLU A 129 -5.02 -11.18 -18.15
CA GLU A 129 -5.23 -12.36 -19.01
C GLU A 129 -5.17 -13.70 -18.25
N LYS A 130 -5.86 -13.81 -17.10
CA LYS A 130 -6.06 -15.13 -16.47
C LYS A 130 -7.42 -15.37 -15.82
N ILE A 131 -8.46 -14.68 -16.28
CA ILE A 131 -9.86 -15.04 -15.96
C ILE A 131 -10.73 -14.84 -17.21
N SER A 132 -10.42 -15.52 -18.30
CA SER A 132 -11.33 -15.69 -19.44
C SER A 132 -11.13 -17.03 -20.15
N GLY A 133 -10.65 -18.03 -19.42
CA GLY A 133 -10.40 -19.38 -19.95
C GLY A 133 -10.59 -20.41 -18.85
N GLY A 134 -11.82 -20.86 -18.67
CA GLY A 134 -12.18 -21.92 -17.74
C GLY A 134 -13.69 -21.95 -17.57
N HIS A 135 -14.33 -22.85 -18.33
CA HIS A 135 -15.74 -23.20 -18.27
C HIS A 135 -16.26 -23.40 -16.84
#